data_AF-A0A9X8H727-F1
#
_entry.id   AF-A0A9X8H727-F1
#
_cell.length_a   1.000
_cell.length_b   1.000
_cell.length_c   1.000
_cell.angle_alpha   90.00
_cell.angle_beta   90.00
_cell.angle_gamma   90.00
#
_symmetry.space_group_name_H-M   'P 1'
#
loop_
_entity.id
_entity.type
_entity.pdbx_description
1 polymer ?
#
loop_
_entity_poly.entity_id
_entity_poly.type
_entity_poly.pdbx_seq_one_letter_code
_entity_poly.pdbx_strand_id
1 'polypeptide(L)'
;MQFTKVATTLGTHSSICFVHLTMKAAFLIASLAAVATADVRQHRYTCVKNNCKLQPLTSNNVAGTTSLAICELTCGGQGSLWPQPDSVSVGTETVAISTWSANHRIVFNGKAAYDASPLVSLFKTNFHQALRYKGAQGNGKDIEITANIKSASEVLDLNTDESY
;
A
#
# COMPACT_ATOMS: atom_id res chain seq x y z
N MET A 1 -46.52 17.07 39.65
CA MET A 1 -46.13 17.79 38.41
C MET A 1 -44.64 18.05 38.49
N GLN A 2 -43.86 17.26 37.77
CA GLN A 2 -42.42 17.45 37.61
C GLN A 2 -42.14 17.39 36.11
N PHE A 3 -41.68 18.51 35.56
CA PHE A 3 -41.34 18.63 34.14
C PHE A 3 -39.89 18.23 33.96
N THR A 4 -39.66 17.07 33.33
CA THR A 4 -38.29 16.65 32.98
C THR A 4 -37.96 17.19 31.60
N LYS A 5 -36.95 18.07 31.55
CA LYS A 5 -36.43 18.71 30.35
C LYS A 5 -35.42 17.76 29.69
N VAL A 6 -35.74 17.23 28.50
CA VAL A 6 -34.73 16.54 27.67
C VAL A 6 -34.24 17.53 26.63
N ALA A 7 -33.00 17.99 26.78
CA ALA A 7 -32.32 18.81 25.80
C ALA A 7 -31.49 17.89 24.90
N THR A 8 -31.92 17.71 23.65
CA THR A 8 -31.11 17.13 22.58
C THR A 8 -30.50 18.30 21.81
N THR A 9 -29.20 18.53 21.96
CA THR A 9 -28.46 19.47 21.11
C THR A 9 -27.99 18.74 19.85
N LEU A 10 -28.80 18.80 18.80
CA LEU A 10 -28.30 18.88 17.43
C LEU A 10 -29.00 20.06 16.76
N GLY A 11 -28.21 20.83 16.01
CA GLY A 11 -28.54 22.15 15.50
C GLY A 11 -29.91 22.27 14.83
N THR A 12 -30.54 23.41 15.12
CA THR A 12 -31.43 24.19 14.25
C THR A 12 -32.39 23.39 13.36
N HIS A 13 -33.53 23.01 13.90
CA HIS A 13 -34.88 23.46 13.48
C HIS A 13 -35.92 22.77 14.39
N SER A 14 -36.66 23.58 15.16
CA SER A 14 -37.71 23.13 16.09
C SER A 14 -38.90 22.52 15.35
N SER A 15 -39.29 21.31 15.75
CA SER A 15 -40.69 20.88 15.68
C SER A 15 -41.00 20.03 16.91
N ILE A 16 -41.85 20.57 17.79
CA ILE A 16 -42.27 19.93 19.04
C ILE A 16 -43.56 19.17 18.76
N CYS A 17 -43.48 17.84 18.61
CA CYS A 17 -44.66 16.99 18.64
C CYS A 17 -44.87 16.47 20.07
N PHE A 18 -45.93 16.95 20.73
CA PHE A 18 -46.41 16.37 21.98
C PHE A 18 -47.18 15.08 21.66
N VAL A 19 -46.60 13.91 21.97
CA VAL A 19 -47.35 12.65 21.96
C VAL A 19 -47.69 12.28 23.40
N HIS A 20 -48.95 12.46 23.74
CA HIS A 20 -49.56 11.98 24.98
C HIS A 20 -49.78 10.47 24.82
N LEU A 21 -48.92 9.64 25.41
CA LEU A 21 -49.14 8.18 25.43
C LEU A 21 -49.21 7.68 26.87
N THR A 22 -50.41 7.22 27.22
CA THR A 22 -50.77 6.66 28.51
C THR A 22 -50.10 5.31 28.74
N MET A 23 -49.71 5.12 29.99
CA MET A 23 -49.06 3.94 30.56
C MET A 23 -49.90 2.68 30.35
N LYS A 24 -49.39 1.71 29.57
CA LYS A 24 -49.45 0.24 29.77
C LYS A 24 -49.14 -0.51 28.47
N ALA A 25 -47.89 -0.89 28.30
CA ALA A 25 -47.47 -2.13 27.64
C ALA A 25 -45.94 -2.20 27.71
N ALA A 26 -45.41 -2.88 28.72
CA ALA A 26 -44.05 -3.37 28.67
C ALA A 26 -44.04 -4.51 27.63
N PHE A 27 -43.68 -4.20 26.39
CA PHE A 27 -43.34 -5.21 25.39
C PHE A 27 -41.91 -4.96 24.92
N LEU A 28 -41.09 -5.96 25.20
CA LEU A 28 -39.66 -6.08 24.95
C LEU A 28 -39.30 -5.71 23.50
N ILE A 29 -38.52 -4.64 23.32
CA ILE A 29 -37.76 -4.44 22.09
C ILE A 29 -36.31 -4.83 22.42
N ALA A 30 -36.06 -6.13 22.45
CA ALA A 30 -34.70 -6.66 22.30
C ALA A 30 -34.46 -6.87 20.80
N SER A 31 -34.18 -5.79 20.08
CA SER A 31 -33.59 -5.90 18.76
C SER A 31 -32.14 -6.37 18.93
N LEU A 32 -31.94 -7.69 19.02
CA LEU A 32 -30.63 -8.28 18.73
C LEU A 32 -30.32 -7.93 17.27
N ALA A 33 -29.57 -6.85 17.07
CA ALA A 33 -28.82 -6.66 15.85
C ALA A 33 -27.77 -7.77 15.81
N ALA A 34 -28.15 -8.92 15.26
CA ALA A 34 -27.19 -9.85 14.70
C ALA A 34 -26.55 -9.13 13.52
N VAL A 35 -25.52 -8.33 13.81
CA VAL A 35 -24.50 -8.01 12.81
C VAL A 35 -23.87 -9.34 12.46
N ALA A 36 -24.41 -9.99 11.44
CA ALA A 36 -23.66 -10.97 10.68
C ALA A 36 -22.45 -10.21 10.18
N THR A 37 -21.33 -10.31 10.91
CA THR A 37 -20.03 -10.01 10.36
C THR A 37 -19.93 -10.95 9.17
N ALA A 38 -20.18 -10.44 7.97
CA ALA A 38 -19.74 -11.10 6.77
C ALA A 38 -18.25 -11.34 7.03
N ASP A 39 -17.92 -12.61 7.28
CA ASP A 39 -16.55 -13.04 7.49
C ASP A 39 -15.86 -12.70 6.18
N VAL A 40 -15.23 -11.52 6.15
CA VAL A 40 -14.37 -11.10 5.06
C VAL A 40 -13.27 -12.13 5.12
N ARG A 41 -13.42 -13.22 4.36
CA ARG A 41 -12.46 -14.32 4.38
C ARG A 41 -11.11 -13.71 4.08
N GLN A 42 -10.33 -13.55 5.12
CA GLN A 42 -8.97 -13.10 4.97
C GLN A 42 -8.23 -14.27 4.34
N HIS A 43 -7.44 -13.98 3.32
CA HIS A 43 -6.66 -15.00 2.63
C HIS A 43 -5.19 -14.62 2.70
N ARG A 44 -4.34 -15.64 2.71
CA ARG A 44 -2.89 -15.49 2.56
C ARG A 44 -2.42 -16.25 1.34
N TYR A 45 -1.23 -15.91 0.88
CA TYR A 45 -0.54 -16.66 -0.17
C TYR A 45 0.67 -17.39 0.41
N THR A 46 0.92 -18.59 -0.10
CA THR A 46 2.10 -19.39 0.27
C THR A 46 2.73 -19.95 -0.99
N CYS A 47 4.06 -19.95 -1.02
CA CYS A 47 4.82 -20.51 -2.13
C CYS A 47 4.81 -22.05 -2.04
N VAL A 48 4.24 -22.70 -3.05
CA VAL A 48 4.22 -24.16 -3.18
C VAL A 48 4.73 -24.52 -4.56
N LYS A 49 5.90 -25.15 -4.66
CA LYS A 49 6.54 -25.54 -5.92
C LYS A 49 6.61 -24.36 -6.92
N ASN A 50 7.20 -23.24 -6.51
CA ASN A 50 7.32 -22.00 -7.31
C ASN A 50 5.98 -21.39 -7.77
N ASN A 51 4.88 -21.68 -7.07
CA ASN A 51 3.58 -21.11 -7.37
C ASN A 51 2.92 -20.55 -6.10
N CYS A 52 2.34 -19.36 -6.21
CA CYS A 52 1.58 -18.74 -5.13
C CYS A 52 0.20 -19.37 -5.02
N LYS A 53 -0.07 -20.02 -3.89
CA LYS A 53 -1.36 -20.67 -3.61
C LYS A 53 -2.11 -19.92 -2.53
N LEU A 54 -3.39 -19.65 -2.79
CA LEU A 54 -4.32 -19.07 -1.85
C LEU A 54 -4.59 -20.05 -0.70
N GLN A 55 -4.54 -19.56 0.52
CA GLN A 55 -4.88 -20.31 1.73
C GLN A 55 -5.79 -19.49 2.64
N PRO A 56 -6.69 -20.13 3.40
CA PRO A 56 -7.49 -19.44 4.41
C PRO A 56 -6.61 -18.83 5.50
N LEU A 57 -6.89 -17.60 5.95
CA LEU A 57 -6.42 -17.13 7.25
C LEU A 57 -7.27 -17.78 8.34
N THR A 58 -6.62 -18.26 9.39
CA THR A 58 -7.27 -18.61 10.65
C THR A 58 -6.77 -17.66 11.74
N SER A 59 -7.57 -17.37 12.76
CA SER A 59 -7.22 -16.44 13.87
C SER A 59 -5.86 -16.70 14.52
N ASN A 60 -5.36 -17.94 14.47
CA ASN A 60 -4.06 -18.34 15.03
C ASN A 60 -2.85 -18.07 14.12
N ASN A 61 -3.05 -17.57 12.89
CA ASN A 61 -2.03 -17.53 11.83
C ASN A 61 -1.95 -16.17 11.12
N VAL A 62 -2.18 -15.07 11.86
CA VAL A 62 -2.20 -13.70 11.30
C VAL A 62 -0.79 -13.11 11.17
N ALA A 63 0.16 -13.53 12.01
CA ALA A 63 1.55 -13.09 11.91
C ALA A 63 2.24 -13.74 10.71
N GLY A 64 2.97 -12.93 9.92
CA GLY A 64 3.74 -13.43 8.75
C GLY A 64 2.89 -13.75 7.52
N THR A 65 1.64 -13.29 7.45
CA THR A 65 0.80 -13.50 6.27
C THR A 65 1.33 -12.71 5.08
N THR A 66 1.50 -13.41 3.96
CA THR A 66 2.07 -12.85 2.73
C THR A 66 0.97 -12.50 1.72
N SER A 67 1.02 -11.30 1.14
CA SER A 67 0.11 -10.88 0.06
C SER A 67 0.46 -11.59 -1.25
N LEU A 68 -0.45 -11.58 -2.24
CA LEU A 68 -0.16 -12.17 -3.56
C LEU A 68 1.09 -11.54 -4.17
N ALA A 69 1.18 -10.21 -4.18
CA ALA A 69 2.29 -9.48 -4.78
C ALA A 69 3.64 -9.82 -4.13
N ILE A 70 3.69 -9.95 -2.80
CA ILE A 70 4.93 -10.35 -2.12
C ILE A 70 5.26 -11.81 -2.44
N CYS A 71 4.26 -12.69 -2.48
CA CYS A 71 4.47 -14.07 -2.88
C CYS A 71 5.01 -14.15 -4.31
N GLU A 72 4.40 -13.49 -5.29
CA GLU A 72 4.84 -13.52 -6.70
C GLU A 72 6.24 -12.91 -6.88
N LEU A 73 6.59 -11.92 -6.06
CA LEU A 73 7.93 -11.34 -6.08
C LEU A 73 9.01 -12.31 -5.57
N THR A 74 8.68 -13.14 -4.57
CA THR A 74 9.66 -13.98 -3.84
C THR A 74 9.56 -15.48 -4.17
N CYS A 75 8.49 -15.91 -4.83
CA CYS A 75 8.19 -17.30 -5.18
C CYS A 75 8.47 -17.56 -6.65
N GLY A 76 9.46 -18.41 -6.91
CA GLY A 76 10.00 -18.61 -8.25
C GLY A 76 11.13 -17.61 -8.51
N GLY A 77 12.31 -18.11 -8.87
CA GLY A 77 13.58 -17.35 -8.81
C GLY A 77 13.69 -16.10 -9.69
N GLN A 78 12.65 -15.75 -10.45
CA GLN A 78 12.65 -14.62 -11.39
C GLN A 78 11.81 -13.42 -10.91
N GLY A 79 11.06 -13.57 -9.82
CA GLY A 79 10.16 -12.54 -9.28
C GLY A 79 9.09 -12.08 -10.27
N SER A 80 8.54 -10.89 -10.04
CA SER A 80 7.46 -10.29 -10.85
C SER A 80 7.96 -9.25 -11.86
N LEU A 81 9.16 -9.43 -12.42
CA LEU A 81 9.83 -8.44 -13.26
C LEU A 81 9.36 -8.48 -14.72
N TRP A 82 9.08 -7.27 -15.23
CA TRP A 82 8.47 -6.86 -16.50
C TRP A 82 9.26 -5.91 -17.43
N PRO A 83 9.92 -6.26 -18.56
CA PRO A 83 10.23 -7.59 -19.09
C PRO A 83 11.15 -8.39 -18.17
N GLN A 84 11.31 -9.67 -18.52
CA GLN A 84 12.21 -10.56 -17.80
C GLN A 84 13.67 -10.20 -18.14
N PRO A 85 14.53 -9.91 -17.15
CA PRO A 85 15.95 -9.70 -17.38
C PRO A 85 16.63 -10.97 -17.91
N ASP A 86 17.71 -10.82 -18.68
CA ASP A 86 18.53 -11.94 -19.16
C ASP A 86 19.13 -12.76 -18.01
N SER A 87 19.39 -12.11 -16.87
CA SER A 87 19.77 -12.78 -15.63
C SER A 87 19.22 -12.02 -14.41
N VAL A 88 18.68 -12.76 -13.44
CA VAL A 88 18.16 -12.18 -12.20
C VAL A 88 18.33 -13.16 -11.04
N SER A 89 18.60 -12.62 -9.86
CA SER A 89 18.52 -13.33 -8.59
C SER A 89 17.71 -12.49 -7.62
N VAL A 90 16.49 -12.95 -7.29
CA VAL A 90 15.62 -12.29 -6.30
C VAL A 90 15.70 -13.05 -4.97
N GLY A 91 15.87 -12.31 -3.88
CA GLY A 91 15.87 -12.87 -2.53
C GLY A 91 14.49 -13.32 -2.06
N THR A 92 14.45 -14.03 -0.92
CA THR A 92 13.20 -14.55 -0.34
C THR A 92 12.59 -13.63 0.72
N GLU A 93 13.26 -12.53 1.07
CA GLU A 93 12.86 -11.60 2.12
C GLU A 93 12.45 -10.25 1.55
N THR A 94 11.53 -9.58 2.24
CA THR A 94 11.09 -8.22 1.90
C THR A 94 11.31 -7.27 3.06
N VAL A 95 11.68 -6.03 2.75
CA VAL A 95 11.91 -4.98 3.74
C VAL A 95 10.94 -3.83 3.46
N ALA A 96 10.28 -3.33 4.51
CA ALA A 96 9.46 -2.13 4.39
C ALA A 96 10.34 -0.89 4.19
N ILE A 97 10.05 -0.12 3.15
CA ILE A 97 10.75 1.13 2.82
C ILE A 97 9.85 2.34 3.07
N SER A 98 10.46 3.47 3.41
CA SER A 98 9.78 4.75 3.53
C SER A 98 9.24 5.19 2.17
N THR A 99 7.99 5.66 2.15
CA THR A 99 7.39 6.28 0.94
C THR A 99 7.55 7.79 0.91
N TRP A 100 8.15 8.38 1.96
CA TRP A 100 8.21 9.83 2.18
C TRP A 100 9.42 10.46 1.49
N SER A 101 10.53 9.73 1.46
CA SER A 101 11.75 10.17 0.80
C SER A 101 12.57 8.99 0.30
N ALA A 102 13.16 9.18 -0.87
CA ALA A 102 14.23 8.34 -1.40
C ALA A 102 15.37 9.29 -1.79
N ASN A 103 16.59 8.93 -1.39
CA ASN A 103 17.77 9.69 -1.77
C ASN A 103 18.28 9.15 -3.11
N HIS A 104 18.81 10.05 -3.95
CA HIS A 104 19.33 9.69 -5.26
C HIS A 104 20.76 10.21 -5.41
N ARG A 105 21.70 9.32 -5.72
CA ARG A 105 23.07 9.65 -6.09
C ARG A 105 23.35 9.19 -7.51
N ILE A 106 23.28 10.13 -8.46
CA ILE A 106 23.52 9.82 -9.87
C ILE A 106 24.89 10.37 -10.28
N VAL A 107 25.70 9.53 -10.90
CA VAL A 107 27.03 9.85 -11.43
C VAL A 107 26.96 9.69 -12.94
N PHE A 108 27.40 10.70 -13.67
CA PHE A 108 27.42 10.73 -15.13
C PHE A 108 28.86 10.96 -15.59
N ASN A 109 29.42 9.98 -16.31
CA ASN A 109 30.82 9.97 -16.73
C ASN A 109 31.80 10.36 -15.60
N GLY A 110 31.63 9.75 -14.42
CA GLY A 110 32.46 9.99 -13.24
C GLY A 110 32.22 11.32 -12.50
N LYS A 111 31.25 12.14 -12.93
CA LYS A 111 30.90 13.41 -12.28
C LYS A 111 29.54 13.33 -11.62
N ALA A 112 29.39 13.95 -10.45
CA ALA A 112 28.08 14.04 -9.80
C ALA A 112 27.10 14.77 -10.73
N ALA A 113 26.02 14.09 -11.09
CA ALA A 113 24.97 14.64 -11.91
C ALA A 113 23.87 15.15 -10.99
N TYR A 114 23.88 16.46 -10.77
CA TYR A 114 22.77 17.16 -10.11
C TYR A 114 21.55 17.20 -11.05
N ASP A 115 20.45 17.85 -10.63
CA ASP A 115 19.21 18.02 -11.43
C ASP A 115 19.38 18.82 -12.74
N ALA A 116 20.63 19.05 -13.18
CA ALA A 116 20.96 19.74 -14.42
C ALA A 116 20.70 18.88 -15.68
N SER A 117 20.59 17.56 -15.54
CA SER A 117 20.28 16.65 -16.65
C SER A 117 18.77 16.33 -16.69
N PRO A 118 18.11 16.40 -17.87
CA PRO A 118 16.74 15.94 -18.04
C PRO A 118 16.54 14.49 -17.62
N LEU A 119 17.50 13.61 -17.93
CA LEU A 119 17.48 12.20 -17.52
C LEU A 119 17.48 12.05 -16.00
N VAL A 120 18.34 12.79 -15.28
CA VAL A 120 18.41 12.78 -13.82
C VAL A 120 17.08 13.21 -13.20
N SER A 121 16.49 14.29 -13.72
CA SER A 121 15.20 14.82 -13.24
C SER A 121 14.05 13.83 -13.46
N LEU A 122 13.99 13.20 -14.64
CA LEU A 122 12.99 12.19 -14.97
C LEU A 122 13.15 10.93 -14.11
N PHE A 123 14.38 10.47 -13.89
CA PHE A 123 14.65 9.31 -13.03
C PHE A 123 14.11 9.50 -11.62
N LYS A 124 14.44 10.64 -10.98
CA LYS A 124 13.94 10.99 -9.64
C LYS A 124 12.42 11.10 -9.62
N THR A 125 11.85 11.78 -10.61
CA THR A 125 10.40 11.99 -10.70
C THR A 125 9.63 10.68 -10.81
N ASN A 126 10.03 9.79 -11.73
CA ASN A 126 9.38 8.51 -11.95
C ASN A 126 9.48 7.62 -10.71
N PHE A 127 10.63 7.62 -10.03
CA PHE A 127 10.80 6.85 -8.81
C PHE A 127 9.90 7.35 -7.67
N HIS A 128 9.86 8.66 -7.43
CA HIS A 128 8.98 9.25 -6.43
C HIS A 128 7.50 9.03 -6.74
N GLN A 129 7.09 9.08 -8.01
CA GLN A 129 5.73 8.77 -8.42
C GLN A 129 5.37 7.31 -8.13
N ALA A 130 6.28 6.37 -8.43
CA ALA A 130 6.08 4.95 -8.13
C ALA A 130 5.92 4.71 -6.62
N LEU A 131 6.75 5.35 -5.78
CA LEU A 131 6.62 5.26 -4.32
C LEU A 131 5.27 5.81 -3.82
N ARG A 132 4.85 6.98 -4.33
CA ARG A 132 3.58 7.61 -3.94
C ARG A 132 2.37 6.78 -4.35
N TYR A 133 2.39 6.20 -5.55
CA TYR A 133 1.29 5.36 -6.03
C TYR A 133 1.10 4.09 -5.18
N LYS A 134 2.18 3.55 -4.62
CA LYS A 134 2.16 2.32 -3.81
C LYS A 134 1.96 2.57 -2.31
N GLY A 135 2.06 3.82 -1.85
CA GLY A 135 2.06 4.15 -0.43
C GLY A 135 0.71 4.57 0.13
N ALA A 136 0.14 3.76 1.04
CA ALA A 136 -0.46 4.34 2.25
C ALA A 136 0.70 4.83 3.14
N GLN A 137 0.60 6.01 3.74
CA GLN A 137 1.70 6.68 4.46
C GLN A 137 2.50 5.70 5.34
N GLY A 138 3.76 5.44 4.99
CA GLY A 138 4.54 4.36 5.57
C GLY A 138 5.84 4.84 6.19
N ASN A 139 5.97 4.63 7.50
CA ASN A 139 7.24 4.71 8.23
C ASN A 139 8.02 3.42 7.94
N GLY A 140 9.03 3.50 7.09
CA GLY A 140 9.91 2.38 6.73
C GLY A 140 11.37 2.80 6.67
N LYS A 141 12.26 1.91 6.21
CA LYS A 141 13.68 2.28 6.04
C LYS A 141 13.84 3.29 4.91
N ASP A 142 14.68 4.30 5.13
CA ASP A 142 15.13 5.16 4.04
C ASP A 142 16.01 4.37 3.07
N ILE A 143 15.89 4.72 1.80
CA ILE A 143 16.68 4.11 0.73
C ILE A 143 17.48 5.17 -0.01
N GLU A 144 18.68 4.79 -0.44
CA GLU A 144 19.50 5.55 -1.38
C GLU A 144 19.64 4.76 -2.68
N ILE A 145 19.32 5.40 -3.80
CA ILE A 145 19.44 4.83 -5.13
C ILE A 145 20.65 5.45 -5.80
N THR A 146 21.62 4.60 -6.14
CA THR A 146 22.82 5.01 -6.86
C THR A 146 22.75 4.55 -8.30
N ALA A 147 23.03 5.44 -9.25
CA ALA A 147 23.16 5.11 -10.67
C ALA A 147 24.49 5.66 -11.20
N ASN A 148 25.21 4.85 -11.97
CA ASN A 148 26.46 5.26 -12.62
C ASN A 148 26.30 5.13 -14.13
N ILE A 149 26.08 6.26 -14.78
CA ILE A 149 25.88 6.36 -16.22
C ILE A 149 27.25 6.60 -16.86
N LYS A 150 27.74 5.60 -17.59
CA LYS A 150 29.05 5.67 -18.26
C LYS A 150 29.06 6.58 -19.47
N SER A 151 27.89 6.82 -20.07
CA SER A 151 27.77 7.67 -21.25
C SER A 151 28.20 9.11 -20.94
N ALA A 152 28.75 9.78 -21.96
CA ALA A 152 28.99 11.22 -21.95
C ALA A 152 27.86 12.02 -22.63
N SER A 153 26.84 11.32 -23.17
CA SER A 153 25.73 11.89 -23.94
C SER A 153 24.41 11.21 -23.60
N GLU A 154 23.30 11.96 -23.65
CA GLU A 154 21.94 11.44 -23.56
C GLU A 154 21.28 11.24 -24.94
N VAL A 155 22.01 11.51 -26.02
CA VAL A 155 21.53 11.29 -27.39
C VAL A 155 21.54 9.80 -27.69
N LEU A 156 20.37 9.28 -28.08
CA LEU A 156 20.19 7.89 -28.48
C LEU A 156 20.52 7.69 -29.96
N ASP A 157 21.19 6.59 -30.25
CA ASP A 157 21.49 6.10 -31.59
C ASP A 157 21.43 4.56 -31.64
N LEU A 158 21.63 3.98 -32.82
CA LEU A 158 21.60 2.53 -33.01
C LEU A 158 22.74 1.78 -32.31
N ASN A 159 23.79 2.47 -31.89
CA ASN A 159 24.94 1.90 -31.18
C ASN A 159 24.85 2.13 -29.67
N THR A 160 23.73 2.68 -29.19
CA THR A 160 23.53 2.96 -27.78
C THR A 160 23.48 1.65 -27.01
N ASP A 161 24.36 1.53 -26.03
CA ASP A 161 24.37 0.40 -25.10
C ASP A 161 23.26 0.59 -24.06
N GLU A 162 22.22 -0.24 -24.15
CA GLU A 162 21.07 -0.24 -23.25
C GLU A 162 21.21 -1.26 -22.09
N SER A 163 22.41 -1.85 -21.89
CA SER A 163 22.66 -2.77 -20.78
C SER A 163 22.80 -2.06 -19.42
N TYR A 164 22.41 -2.75 -18.34
CA TYR A 164 22.47 -2.25 -16.96
C TYR A 164 22.75 -3.35 -15.94
#